data_AF-A0A8N5F1H6-F1
#
_entry.id   AF-A0A8N5F1H6-F1
#
_cell.length_a   1.000
_cell.length_b   1.000
_cell.length_c   1.000
_cell.angle_alpha   90.00
_cell.angle_beta   90.00
_cell.angle_gamma   90.00
#
_symmetry.space_group_name_H-M   'P 1'
#
loop_
_entity.id
_entity.type
_entity.pdbx_description
1 polymer ?
#
loop_
_entity_poly.entity_id
_entity_poly.type
_entity_poly.pdbx_seq_one_letter_code
_entity_poly.pdbx_strand_id
1 'polypeptide(L)'
;EDGQCMYLHPVNVRCLVREYGSLEKSPEKITAAVVEITGYSMTEDIRQRHRYLCHLPLTCEFSICELALKPPVISKETLELFSDDLEKRKRLRQKKARDERRRERRIEMEENKKQGKYPEVHIALENLQQFPAFTSCPGETTSVDHQGFCQSPLGRSPVSQT
;
A
#
# COMPACT_ATOMS: atom_id res chain seq x y z
N GLU A 1 -9.45 -8.11 -29.96
CA GLU A 1 -9.99 -7.67 -28.66
C GLU A 1 -9.95 -8.85 -27.71
N ASP A 2 -9.36 -8.72 -26.53
CA ASP A 2 -8.97 -9.85 -25.66
C ASP A 2 -10.13 -10.46 -24.86
N GLY A 3 -11.39 -10.19 -25.25
CA GLY A 3 -12.59 -10.78 -24.64
C GLY A 3 -12.86 -10.40 -23.18
N GLN A 4 -12.15 -9.41 -22.63
CA GLN A 4 -12.28 -9.03 -21.22
C GLN A 4 -13.60 -8.29 -20.94
N CYS A 5 -14.36 -8.76 -19.95
CA CYS A 5 -15.59 -8.11 -19.51
C CYS A 5 -15.30 -6.92 -18.59
N MET A 6 -15.42 -5.70 -19.12
CA MET A 6 -15.16 -4.44 -18.40
C MET A 6 -16.45 -3.63 -18.26
N TYR A 7 -16.77 -3.21 -17.04
CA TYR A 7 -17.99 -2.44 -16.74
C TYR A 7 -17.69 -1.14 -16.00
N LEU A 8 -18.54 -0.14 -16.21
CA LEU A 8 -18.39 1.15 -15.56
C LEU A 8 -18.77 1.08 -14.07
N HIS A 9 -18.00 1.76 -13.22
CA HIS A 9 -18.29 1.87 -11.80
C HIS A 9 -19.63 2.58 -11.53
N PRO A 10 -20.49 2.11 -10.59
CA PRO A 10 -21.80 2.71 -10.33
C PRO A 10 -21.80 4.21 -10.02
N VAL A 11 -20.73 4.73 -9.39
CA VAL A 11 -20.60 6.18 -9.16
C VAL A 11 -20.62 6.97 -10.47
N ASN A 12 -19.92 6.48 -11.48
CA ASN A 12 -19.82 7.13 -12.78
C ASN A 12 -21.11 7.00 -13.57
N VAL A 13 -21.78 5.84 -13.47
CA VAL A 13 -23.12 5.66 -14.04
C VAL A 13 -24.09 6.68 -13.43
N ARG A 14 -24.06 6.89 -12.11
CA ARG A 14 -24.90 7.92 -11.46
C ARG A 14 -24.56 9.34 -11.92
N CYS A 15 -23.28 9.66 -12.12
CA CYS A 15 -22.88 10.95 -12.71
C CYS A 15 -23.49 11.12 -14.11
N LEU A 16 -23.38 10.11 -14.98
CA LEU A 16 -23.94 10.16 -16.34
C LEU A 16 -25.46 10.28 -16.32
N VAL A 17 -26.14 9.51 -15.47
CA VAL A 17 -27.60 9.59 -15.32
C VAL A 17 -28.03 10.96 -14.82
N ARG A 18 -27.29 11.60 -13.91
CA ARG A 18 -27.61 12.96 -13.43
C ARG A 18 -27.41 14.03 -14.50
N GLU A 19 -26.39 13.89 -15.34
CA GLU A 19 -26.07 14.83 -16.42
C GLU A 19 -27.05 14.72 -17.58
N TYR A 20 -27.35 13.50 -18.03
CA TYR A 20 -28.14 13.24 -19.24
C TYR A 20 -29.60 12.83 -18.94
N GLY A 21 -29.97 12.69 -17.67
CA GLY A 21 -31.29 12.26 -17.20
C GLY A 21 -31.51 10.75 -17.23
N SER A 22 -30.90 10.03 -18.17
CA SER A 22 -30.88 8.56 -18.22
C SER A 22 -29.60 8.07 -18.88
N LEU A 23 -29.24 6.80 -18.63
CA LEU A 23 -28.05 6.21 -19.24
C LEU A 23 -28.19 6.07 -20.77
N GLU A 24 -29.41 5.85 -21.27
CA GLU A 24 -29.71 5.77 -22.72
C GLU A 24 -29.47 7.10 -23.45
N LYS A 25 -29.58 8.23 -22.75
CA LYS A 25 -29.31 9.57 -23.30
C LYS A 25 -27.84 9.97 -23.19
N SER A 26 -27.02 9.15 -22.53
CA SER A 26 -25.59 9.41 -22.44
C SER A 26 -24.90 9.16 -23.79
N PRO A 27 -23.72 9.77 -24.03
CA PRO A 27 -22.97 9.54 -25.26
C PRO A 27 -22.63 8.06 -25.43
N GLU A 28 -22.74 7.55 -26.66
CA GLU A 28 -22.38 6.16 -26.99
C GLU A 28 -20.91 5.84 -26.65
N LYS A 29 -20.04 6.85 -26.74
CA LYS A 29 -18.61 6.73 -26.46
C LYS A 29 -18.16 7.88 -25.57
N ILE A 30 -17.43 7.53 -24.52
CA ILE A 30 -16.77 8.48 -23.62
C ILE A 30 -15.28 8.14 -23.52
N THR A 31 -14.43 9.17 -23.44
CA THR A 31 -13.00 9.01 -23.22
C THR A 31 -12.64 9.64 -21.89
N ALA A 32 -12.07 8.85 -20.98
CA ALA A 32 -11.68 9.30 -19.66
C ALA A 32 -10.49 8.50 -19.15
N ALA A 33 -9.74 9.07 -18.19
CA ALA A 33 -8.64 8.38 -17.55
C ALA A 33 -9.17 7.33 -16.57
N VAL A 34 -8.61 6.13 -16.60
CA VAL A 34 -8.92 5.08 -15.63
C VAL A 34 -8.21 5.38 -14.32
N VAL A 35 -8.95 5.35 -13.23
CA VAL A 35 -8.45 5.67 -11.89
C VAL A 35 -8.30 4.43 -11.03
N GLU A 36 -9.17 3.45 -11.21
CA GLU A 36 -9.06 2.14 -10.57
C GLU A 36 -9.75 1.08 -11.42
N ILE A 37 -9.13 -0.10 -11.51
CA ILE A 37 -9.75 -1.31 -12.05
C ILE A 37 -9.85 -2.29 -10.91
N THR A 38 -11.05 -2.80 -10.65
CA THR A 38 -11.27 -3.84 -9.64
C THR A 38 -11.82 -5.08 -10.30
N GLY A 39 -11.08 -6.19 -10.20
CA GLY A 39 -11.55 -7.50 -10.65
C GLY A 39 -12.53 -8.14 -9.67
N TYR A 40 -13.51 -8.83 -10.22
CA TYR A 40 -14.56 -9.56 -9.51
C TYR A 40 -14.82 -10.91 -10.18
N SER A 41 -15.25 -11.88 -9.39
CA SER A 41 -15.87 -13.10 -9.88
C SER A 41 -17.36 -13.06 -9.56
N MET A 42 -18.21 -13.42 -10.52
CA MET A 42 -19.66 -13.32 -10.36
C MET A 42 -20.16 -14.34 -9.34
N THR A 43 -20.51 -13.85 -8.15
CA THR A 43 -21.18 -14.62 -7.09
C THR A 43 -22.66 -14.25 -7.02
N GLU A 44 -23.46 -15.04 -6.32
CA GLU A 44 -24.88 -14.73 -6.12
C GLU A 44 -25.10 -13.37 -5.41
N ASP A 45 -24.29 -13.07 -4.40
CA ASP A 45 -24.33 -11.79 -3.69
C ASP A 45 -24.02 -10.60 -4.60
N ILE A 46 -23.00 -10.74 -5.45
CA ILE A 46 -22.60 -9.70 -6.41
C ILE A 46 -23.72 -9.51 -7.44
N ARG A 47 -24.31 -10.60 -7.94
CA ARG A 47 -25.44 -10.54 -8.88
C ARG A 47 -26.66 -9.83 -8.28
N GLN A 48 -26.94 -10.06 -7.00
CA GLN A 48 -28.04 -9.38 -6.30
C GLN A 48 -27.80 -7.87 -6.13
N ARG A 49 -26.56 -7.46 -5.86
CA ARG A 49 -26.16 -6.04 -5.70
C ARG A 49 -26.02 -5.31 -7.04
N HIS A 50 -25.42 -5.97 -8.03
CA HIS A 50 -25.18 -5.44 -9.37
C HIS A 50 -26.19 -6.03 -10.37
N ARG A 51 -27.48 -5.73 -10.18
CA ARG A 51 -28.55 -6.28 -11.03
C ARG A 51 -28.37 -5.97 -12.52
N TYR A 52 -27.72 -4.87 -12.87
CA TYR A 52 -27.40 -4.52 -14.25
C TYR A 52 -26.40 -5.50 -14.91
N LEU A 53 -25.71 -6.33 -14.13
CA LEU A 53 -24.82 -7.40 -14.57
C LEU A 53 -25.45 -8.80 -14.44
N CYS A 54 -26.77 -8.91 -14.22
CA CYS A 54 -27.43 -10.20 -14.04
C CYS A 54 -27.38 -11.11 -15.27
N HIS A 55 -27.07 -10.55 -16.44
CA HIS A 55 -26.87 -11.26 -17.69
C HIS A 55 -25.57 -12.08 -17.71
N LEU A 56 -24.64 -11.83 -16.77
CA LEU A 56 -23.41 -12.58 -16.69
C LEU A 56 -23.63 -13.91 -15.95
N PRO A 57 -23.05 -15.01 -16.47
CA PRO A 57 -23.06 -16.30 -15.77
C PRO A 57 -22.44 -16.18 -14.38
N LEU A 58 -22.88 -17.04 -13.46
CA LEU A 58 -22.15 -17.26 -12.21
C LEU A 58 -20.73 -17.74 -12.54
N THR A 59 -19.78 -17.43 -11.66
CA THR A 59 -18.34 -17.66 -11.81
C THR A 59 -17.65 -16.92 -12.96
N CYS A 60 -18.36 -16.10 -13.72
CA CYS A 60 -17.75 -15.23 -14.74
C CYS A 60 -16.82 -14.21 -14.07
N GLU A 61 -15.60 -14.07 -14.59
CA GLU A 61 -14.67 -13.03 -14.17
C GLU A 61 -14.93 -11.75 -14.96
N PHE A 62 -15.04 -10.63 -14.25
CA PHE A 62 -15.24 -9.32 -14.85
C PHE A 62 -14.53 -8.25 -14.03
N SER A 63 -14.35 -7.08 -14.63
CA SER A 63 -13.71 -5.95 -13.98
C SER A 63 -14.62 -4.73 -13.98
N ILE A 64 -14.59 -3.98 -12.88
CA ILE A 64 -15.27 -2.70 -12.76
C ILE A 64 -14.24 -1.58 -12.81
N CYS A 65 -14.42 -0.66 -13.75
CA CYS A 65 -13.55 0.47 -14.01
C CYS A 65 -14.14 1.75 -13.42
N GLU A 66 -13.40 2.37 -12.51
CA GLU A 66 -13.62 3.75 -12.09
C GLU A 66 -12.85 4.69 -13.03
N LEU A 67 -13.57 5.60 -13.67
CA LEU A 67 -13.06 6.63 -14.57
C LEU A 67 -13.09 8.01 -13.91
N ALA A 68 -12.08 8.83 -14.20
CA ALA A 68 -12.07 10.25 -13.87
C ALA A 68 -12.83 11.03 -14.94
N LEU A 69 -14.15 11.10 -14.77
CA LEU A 69 -15.01 11.91 -15.62
C LEU A 69 -14.70 13.41 -15.42
N LYS A 70 -14.68 14.16 -16.51
CA LYS A 70 -14.36 15.60 -16.54
C LYS A 70 -15.23 16.32 -17.57
N PRO A 71 -15.35 17.65 -17.51
CA PRO A 71 -15.93 18.43 -18.60
C PRO A 71 -15.16 18.17 -19.91
N PRO A 72 -15.83 18.06 -21.07
CA PRO A 72 -17.26 18.35 -21.31
C PRO A 72 -18.21 17.16 -21.09
N VAL A 73 -17.72 15.98 -20.70
CA VAL A 73 -18.56 14.77 -20.54
C VAL A 73 -19.54 14.89 -19.37
N ILE A 74 -19.12 15.57 -18.30
CA ILE A 74 -19.99 15.93 -17.18
C ILE A 74 -19.72 17.37 -16.78
N SER A 75 -20.77 18.09 -16.39
CA SER A 75 -20.69 19.46 -15.90
C SER A 75 -19.98 19.54 -14.54
N LYS A 76 -19.52 20.75 -14.19
CA LYS A 76 -18.94 21.02 -12.87
C LYS A 76 -19.97 20.86 -11.74
N GLU A 77 -21.23 21.22 -12.00
CA GLU A 77 -22.34 21.05 -11.05
C GLU A 77 -22.53 19.57 -10.68
N THR A 78 -22.56 18.68 -11.68
CA THR A 78 -22.65 17.24 -11.44
C THR A 78 -21.42 16.73 -10.67
N LEU A 79 -20.22 17.19 -11.00
CA LEU A 79 -19.00 16.83 -10.28
C LEU A 79 -19.03 17.24 -8.80
N GLU A 80 -19.53 18.44 -8.51
CA GLU A 80 -19.67 18.94 -7.15
C GLU A 80 -20.70 18.12 -6.36
N LEU A 81 -21.82 17.74 -6.99
CA LEU A 81 -22.86 16.93 -6.35
C LEU A 81 -22.37 15.52 -5.96
N PHE A 82 -21.48 14.92 -6.76
CA PHE A 82 -20.89 13.61 -6.45
C PHE A 82 -19.50 13.69 -5.80
N SER A 83 -19.05 14.89 -5.41
CA SER A 83 -17.70 15.11 -4.88
C SER A 83 -17.42 14.28 -3.63
N ASP A 84 -18.38 14.17 -2.71
CA ASP A 84 -18.27 13.37 -1.49
C ASP A 84 -18.08 11.87 -1.80
N ASP A 85 -18.83 11.34 -2.76
CA ASP A 85 -18.71 9.94 -3.18
C ASP A 85 -17.36 9.65 -3.84
N LEU A 86 -16.90 10.56 -4.71
CA LEU A 86 -15.61 10.47 -5.38
C LEU A 86 -14.44 10.58 -4.38
N GLU A 87 -14.54 11.50 -3.42
CA GLU A 87 -13.52 11.69 -2.38
C GLU A 87 -13.51 10.50 -1.40
N LYS A 88 -14.67 9.95 -1.04
CA LYS A 88 -14.76 8.70 -0.28
C LYS A 88 -14.04 7.55 -0.99
N ARG A 89 -14.23 7.39 -2.30
CA ARG A 89 -13.50 6.38 -3.09
C ARG A 89 -12.00 6.65 -3.15
N LYS A 90 -11.59 7.90 -3.35
CA LYS A 90 -10.19 8.30 -3.31
C LYS A 90 -9.53 7.94 -1.97
N ARG A 91 -10.19 8.21 -0.85
CA ARG A 91 -9.73 7.83 0.49
C ARG A 91 -9.62 6.31 0.66
N LEU A 92 -10.59 5.54 0.15
CA LEU A 92 -10.53 4.08 0.18
C LEU A 92 -9.31 3.54 -0.58
N ARG A 93 -9.01 4.10 -1.75
CA ARG A 93 -7.82 3.73 -2.54
C ARG A 93 -6.52 4.06 -1.83
N GLN A 94 -6.42 5.26 -1.28
CA GLN A 94 -5.24 5.68 -0.52
C GLN A 94 -5.02 4.79 0.71
N LYS A 95 -6.10 4.45 1.41
CA LYS A 95 -6.06 3.51 2.53
C LYS A 95 -5.58 2.13 2.08
N LYS A 96 -6.17 1.57 1.01
CA LYS A 96 -5.76 0.29 0.42
C LYS A 96 -4.28 0.27 0.05
N ALA A 97 -3.80 1.31 -0.64
CA ALA A 97 -2.39 1.43 -1.02
C ALA A 97 -1.45 1.53 0.20
N ARG A 98 -1.87 2.24 1.26
CA ARG A 98 -1.10 2.33 2.50
C ARG A 98 -1.05 1.00 3.23
N ASP A 99 -2.17 0.29 3.30
CA ASP A 99 -2.28 -0.99 3.99
C ASP A 99 -1.48 -2.08 3.24
N GLU A 100 -1.51 -2.08 1.90
CA GLU A 100 -0.69 -2.97 1.08
C GLU A 100 0.80 -2.70 1.28
N ARG A 101 1.24 -1.42 1.20
CA ARG A 101 2.64 -1.05 1.43
C ARG A 101 3.13 -1.45 2.83
N ARG A 102 2.26 -1.39 3.84
CA ARG A 102 2.58 -1.85 5.21
C ARG A 102 2.74 -3.36 5.27
N ARG A 103 1.88 -4.09 4.56
CA ARG A 103 1.93 -5.55 4.46
C ARG A 103 3.21 -6.00 3.75
N GLU A 104 3.52 -5.44 2.60
CA GLU A 104 4.74 -5.74 1.83
C GLU A 104 5.99 -5.55 2.68
N ARG A 105 6.11 -4.41 3.38
CA ARG A 105 7.25 -4.15 4.30
C ARG A 105 7.38 -5.19 5.42
N ARG A 106 6.25 -5.69 5.94
CA ARG A 106 6.28 -6.73 6.98
C ARG A 106 6.78 -8.05 6.41
N ILE A 107 6.31 -8.41 5.22
CA ILE A 107 6.74 -9.63 4.51
C ILE A 107 8.25 -9.55 4.22
N GLU A 108 8.70 -8.43 3.65
CA GLU A 108 10.11 -8.17 3.33
C GLU A 108 11.01 -8.26 4.57
N MET A 109 10.58 -7.68 5.70
CA MET A 109 11.33 -7.76 6.95
C MET A 109 11.44 -9.20 7.48
N GLU A 110 10.36 -9.98 7.38
CA GLU A 110 10.36 -11.38 7.80
C GLU A 110 11.25 -12.25 6.89
N GLU A 111 11.20 -12.01 5.58
CA GLU A 111 12.05 -12.69 4.60
C GLU A 111 13.53 -12.34 4.79
N ASN A 112 13.86 -11.05 4.95
CA ASN A 112 15.22 -10.61 5.25
C ASN A 112 15.76 -11.22 6.54
N LYS A 113 14.93 -11.31 7.59
CA LYS A 113 15.30 -12.00 8.83
C LYS A 113 15.61 -13.48 8.60
N LYS A 114 14.83 -14.18 7.77
CA LYS A 114 15.12 -15.59 7.38
C LYS A 114 16.43 -15.72 6.59
N GLN A 115 16.77 -14.69 5.80
CA GLN A 115 18.03 -14.60 5.04
C GLN A 115 19.21 -14.04 5.86
N GLY A 116 19.04 -13.80 7.17
CA GLY A 116 20.07 -13.23 8.04
C GLY A 116 20.39 -11.75 7.80
N LYS A 117 19.59 -11.06 6.97
CA LYS A 117 19.69 -9.61 6.72
C LYS A 117 18.87 -8.88 7.78
N TYR A 118 19.56 -8.21 8.70
CA TYR A 118 18.92 -7.39 9.74
C TYR A 118 19.03 -5.90 9.38
N PRO A 119 18.04 -5.08 9.75
CA PRO A 119 18.16 -3.64 9.58
C PRO A 119 19.37 -3.13 10.37
N GLU A 120 20.04 -2.12 9.80
CA GLU A 120 21.20 -1.50 10.44
C GLU A 120 20.76 -0.85 11.76
N VAL A 121 21.35 -1.29 12.86
CA VAL A 121 21.06 -0.77 14.20
C VAL A 121 22.20 0.15 14.60
N HIS A 122 21.91 1.45 14.72
CA HIS A 122 22.86 2.41 15.27
C HIS A 122 22.78 2.36 16.81
N ILE A 123 23.64 1.54 17.40
CA ILE A 123 23.73 1.39 18.85
C ILE A 123 24.75 2.42 19.38
N ALA A 124 24.28 3.34 20.24
CA ALA A 124 25.15 4.27 20.95
C ALA A 124 25.91 3.54 22.06
N LEU A 125 27.07 2.95 21.72
CA LEU A 125 27.92 2.20 22.64
C LEU A 125 28.52 3.06 23.77
N GLU A 126 28.41 4.39 23.65
CA GLU A 126 28.78 5.36 24.69
C GLU A 126 27.80 5.40 25.87
N ASN A 127 26.60 4.80 25.73
CA ASN A 127 25.66 4.69 26.83
C ASN A 127 26.10 3.59 27.80
N LEU A 128 26.95 3.95 28.76
CA LEU A 128 27.46 3.05 29.82
C LEU A 128 26.37 2.56 30.80
N GLN A 129 25.16 3.14 30.79
CA GLN A 129 24.03 2.61 31.54
C GLN A 129 23.42 1.39 30.83
N GLN A 130 23.37 1.42 29.50
CA GLN A 130 22.83 0.34 28.67
C GLN A 130 23.89 -0.71 28.32
N PHE A 131 25.16 -0.29 28.25
CA PHE A 131 26.33 -1.13 27.98
C PHE A 131 27.39 -0.90 29.08
N PRO A 132 27.15 -1.38 30.32
CA PRO A 132 28.13 -1.23 31.39
C PRO A 132 29.44 -1.90 31.00
N ALA A 133 30.51 -1.11 30.93
CA ALA A 133 31.84 -1.62 30.73
C ALA A 133 32.25 -2.42 31.97
N PHE A 134 32.72 -3.66 31.77
CA PHE A 134 33.30 -4.46 32.85
C PHE A 134 34.64 -3.83 33.24
N THR A 135 34.63 -2.97 34.24
CA THR A 135 35.85 -2.55 34.91
C THR A 135 36.25 -3.69 35.83
N SER A 136 37.28 -4.43 35.43
CA SER A 136 37.89 -5.49 36.24
C SER A 136 38.22 -4.97 37.64
N CYS A 137 37.63 -5.65 38.63
CA CYS A 137 37.98 -5.82 40.05
C CYS A 137 38.87 -4.77 40.74
N PRO A 138 38.45 -4.22 41.91
CA PRO A 138 39.35 -3.44 42.74
C PRO A 138 40.34 -4.40 43.42
N GLY A 139 41.53 -4.55 42.82
CA GLY A 139 42.69 -5.14 43.47
C GLY A 139 43.35 -4.09 44.35
N GLU A 140 43.59 -4.47 45.61
CA GLU A 140 44.30 -3.70 46.61
C GLU A 140 45.66 -3.17 46.10
N THR A 141 46.02 -2.05 46.70
CA THR A 141 47.33 -1.40 46.65
C THR A 141 48.51 -2.38 46.54
N THR A 142 49.38 -2.19 45.56
CA THR A 142 50.82 -1.95 45.78
C THR A 142 51.54 -1.66 44.46
N SER A 143 52.48 -0.73 44.60
CA SER A 143 53.50 -0.20 43.69
C SER A 143 54.11 -1.12 42.62
N VAL A 144 54.58 -0.43 41.57
CA VAL A 144 55.66 -0.71 40.60
C VAL A 144 55.21 -1.12 39.19
N ASP A 145 55.70 -0.32 38.24
CA ASP A 145 55.71 -0.41 36.78
C ASP A 145 55.38 -1.78 36.17
N HIS A 146 54.42 -1.81 35.23
CA HIS A 146 54.57 -2.45 33.93
C HIS A 146 53.48 -1.97 32.95
N GLN A 147 53.91 -1.46 31.80
CA GLN A 147 53.06 -1.13 30.66
C GLN A 147 52.35 -2.40 30.18
N GLY A 148 51.06 -2.50 30.48
CA GLY A 148 50.16 -3.49 29.89
C GLY A 148 49.01 -2.75 29.21
N PHE A 149 49.10 -2.57 27.90
CA PHE A 149 47.98 -2.14 27.07
C PHE A 149 46.78 -3.06 27.32
N CYS A 150 45.77 -2.58 28.02
CA CYS A 150 44.44 -3.19 27.98
C CYS A 150 43.86 -2.93 26.59
N GLN A 151 44.23 -3.76 25.62
CA GLN A 151 43.56 -3.79 24.34
C GLN A 151 42.11 -4.17 24.57
N SER A 152 41.22 -3.22 24.31
CA SER A 152 39.80 -3.49 24.11
C SER A 152 39.67 -4.65 23.12
N PRO A 153 38.82 -5.67 23.35
CA PRO A 153 38.56 -6.66 22.33
C PRO A 153 37.84 -5.93 21.20
N LEU A 154 38.59 -5.65 20.13
CA LEU A 154 38.08 -5.09 18.89
C LEU A 154 36.92 -5.97 18.42
N GLY A 155 35.71 -5.45 18.54
CA GLY A 155 34.55 -5.93 17.81
C GLY A 155 34.79 -5.70 16.32
N ARG A 156 35.44 -6.68 15.68
CA ARG A 156 35.73 -6.65 14.25
C ARG A 156 34.43 -6.94 13.50
N SER A 157 33.78 -5.90 12.98
CA SER A 157 32.72 -6.08 11.97
C SER A 157 33.29 -6.80 10.75
N PRO A 158 32.61 -7.81 10.19
CA PRO A 158 33.03 -8.40 8.93
C PRO A 158 32.76 -7.38 7.82
N VAL A 159 33.81 -6.98 7.12
CA VAL A 159 33.69 -6.24 5.86
C VAL A 159 33.20 -7.23 4.81
N SER A 160 31.96 -7.08 4.37
CA SER A 160 31.45 -7.76 3.18
C SER A 160 32.13 -7.17 1.95
N GLN A 161 32.98 -7.96 1.28
CA GLN A 161 33.51 -7.65 -0.03
C GLN A 161 32.45 -7.90 -1.11
N THR A 162 32.38 -6.98 -2.07
CA THR A 162 31.61 -7.05 -3.32
C THR A 162 32.17 -8.07 -4.29
#